data_AF-A0A4Q9VCV4-F1
#
_entry.id   AF-A0A4Q9VCV4-F1
#
_cell.length_a   1.000
_cell.length_b   1.000
_cell.length_c   1.000
_cell.angle_alpha   90.00
_cell.angle_beta   90.00
_cell.angle_gamma   90.00
#
_symmetry.space_group_name_H-M   'P 1'
#
loop_
_entity.id
_entity.type
_entity.pdbx_description
1 polymer ?
#
loop_
_entity_poly.entity_id
_entity_poly.type
_entity_poly.pdbx_seq_one_letter_code
_entity_poly.pdbx_strand_id
1 'polypeptide(L)'
;MRFEVSMSRDMVFISHATPDDNDFVRWLGTRLVGNGYRVWADIFDLKGGTPFWATIQEAISEGAIKFLFVASKNSISLERSGVQDELSVAAATKKKIGDPEFIVPLRIDDVSFSDFPIQVHRLNAIDFSRGWGEKLNELLALLEEARVPRAETDQSAAFENWRSAVGRVGTEVEFQPEPVMTNLLPISSLPKEMNYFQYSCSKEEMKKVLEGCRIPQNLWGTLILTFADIAALQLEIPSGITLSSRATVEFSDFLSGKIIDPYSPQRQDASNIATSFLRQHLEGYLGSRGLIPYETSSGVAHYFPLGLIDGSDWINYTTLDGKKARKKVVGRSEKYSVYWHLAMKMTIVLGSDEVVRLKPYVCFSDDGKTAINDPKRTSGLRKRFCRSWWNPHWRQLLEAFAAFFGDGNDRVTIDLGSAGSFSVSAKPMVLKTACRIPSDLALIADALDPPEPDDGLDDLADLDEEDGE
;
A
#
# COMPACT_ATOMS: atom_id res chain seq x y z
N MET A 1 53.76 -18.04 13.29
CA MET A 1 52.73 -17.34 14.09
C MET A 1 51.40 -17.68 13.45
N ARG A 2 50.63 -18.61 14.03
CA ARG A 2 49.29 -18.94 13.53
C ARG A 2 48.40 -17.75 13.87
N PHE A 3 47.78 -17.13 12.88
CA PHE A 3 46.73 -16.16 13.11
C PHE A 3 45.54 -16.93 13.70
N GLU A 4 45.31 -16.79 15.01
CA GLU A 4 44.02 -17.12 15.60
C GLU A 4 43.02 -16.10 15.07
N VAL A 5 42.20 -16.51 14.11
CA VAL A 5 40.96 -15.81 13.79
C VAL A 5 40.06 -16.03 15.01
N SER A 6 40.03 -15.04 15.90
CA SER A 6 38.96 -14.92 16.88
C SER A 6 37.65 -14.75 16.10
N MET A 7 36.89 -15.85 15.91
CA MET A 7 35.51 -15.76 15.43
C MET A 7 34.71 -14.95 16.46
N SER A 8 34.46 -13.68 16.16
CA SER A 8 33.65 -12.82 17.01
C SER A 8 32.19 -13.22 16.86
N ARG A 9 31.59 -13.72 17.94
CA ARG A 9 30.14 -13.86 18.05
C ARG A 9 29.50 -12.48 17.93
N ASP A 10 28.67 -12.27 16.93
CA ASP A 10 28.07 -10.96 16.63
C ASP A 10 26.57 -11.05 16.30
N MET A 11 25.99 -12.25 16.36
CA MET A 11 24.63 -12.55 15.90
C MET A 11 23.65 -12.76 17.05
N VAL A 12 22.46 -12.18 16.97
CA VAL A 12 21.32 -12.47 17.84
C VAL A 12 20.48 -13.57 17.19
N PHE A 13 20.39 -14.73 17.82
CA PHE A 13 19.61 -15.87 17.33
C PHE A 13 18.19 -15.84 17.92
N ILE A 14 17.15 -16.07 17.12
CA ILE A 14 15.75 -16.12 17.57
C ILE A 14 15.16 -17.52 17.35
N SER A 15 14.98 -18.26 18.44
CA SER A 15 14.34 -19.58 18.45
C SER A 15 12.84 -19.45 18.70
N HIS A 16 12.02 -20.10 17.89
CA HIS A 16 10.56 -19.94 17.89
C HIS A 16 9.84 -21.13 17.25
N ALA A 17 8.54 -21.31 17.52
CA ALA A 17 7.76 -22.34 16.85
C ALA A 17 7.34 -21.91 15.44
N THR A 18 7.86 -22.58 14.41
CA THR A 18 7.40 -22.40 13.03
C THR A 18 6.18 -23.29 12.73
N PRO A 19 5.11 -22.78 12.08
CA PRO A 19 4.90 -21.40 11.63
C PRO A 19 4.17 -20.49 12.63
N ASP A 20 3.79 -21.01 13.80
CA ASP A 20 2.82 -20.37 14.71
C ASP A 20 3.29 -19.01 15.26
N ASP A 21 4.59 -18.86 15.51
CA ASP A 21 5.18 -17.66 16.09
C ASP A 21 5.78 -16.70 15.03
N ASN A 22 5.57 -17.00 13.73
CA ASN A 22 6.27 -16.32 12.64
C ASN A 22 6.00 -14.82 12.57
N ASP A 23 4.78 -14.38 12.87
CA ASP A 23 4.41 -12.97 12.79
C ASP A 23 5.15 -12.14 13.83
N PHE A 24 5.29 -12.68 15.05
CA PHE A 24 6.09 -12.06 16.11
C PHE A 24 7.57 -12.02 15.73
N VAL A 25 8.12 -13.12 15.23
CA VAL A 25 9.56 -13.20 14.87
C VAL A 25 9.91 -12.31 13.69
N ARG A 26 9.03 -12.21 12.68
CA ARG A 26 9.20 -11.25 11.57
C ARG A 26 9.22 -9.82 12.08
N TRP A 27 8.28 -9.48 12.95
CA TRP A 27 8.21 -8.15 13.56
C TRP A 27 9.48 -7.85 14.37
N LEU A 28 9.86 -8.75 15.28
CA LEU A 28 11.02 -8.56 16.17
C LEU A 28 12.34 -8.51 15.38
N GLY A 29 12.54 -9.46 14.47
CA GLY A 29 13.73 -9.53 13.64
C GLY A 29 13.92 -8.27 12.80
N THR A 30 12.86 -7.78 12.15
CA THR A 30 12.90 -6.52 11.38
C THR A 30 13.30 -5.34 12.25
N ARG A 31 12.80 -5.27 13.49
CA ARG A 31 13.14 -4.19 14.43
C ARG A 31 14.59 -4.27 14.90
N LEU A 32 15.08 -5.46 15.23
CA LEU A 32 16.47 -5.66 15.65
C LEU A 32 17.46 -5.37 14.51
N VAL A 33 17.16 -5.82 13.28
CA VAL A 33 17.95 -5.49 12.08
C VAL A 33 17.97 -3.97 11.82
N GLY A 34 16.82 -3.31 11.92
CA GLY A 34 16.74 -1.84 11.82
C GLY A 34 17.49 -1.09 12.93
N ASN A 35 17.84 -1.77 14.04
CA ASN A 35 18.69 -1.24 15.11
C ASN A 35 20.19 -1.56 14.89
N GLY A 36 20.55 -2.12 13.74
CA GLY A 36 21.92 -2.47 13.38
C GLY A 36 22.39 -3.82 13.93
N TYR A 37 21.53 -4.59 14.60
CA TYR A 37 21.90 -5.93 15.08
C TYR A 37 21.88 -6.93 13.93
N ARG A 38 22.88 -7.83 13.91
CA ARG A 38 22.86 -9.01 13.04
C ARG A 38 21.92 -10.05 13.66
N VAL A 39 20.85 -10.40 12.97
CA VAL A 39 19.81 -11.30 13.48
C VAL A 39 19.73 -12.57 12.63
N TRP A 40 19.49 -13.70 13.28
CA TRP A 40 19.24 -14.98 12.62
C TRP A 40 17.99 -15.64 13.18
N ALA A 41 17.11 -16.10 12.29
CA ALA A 41 15.97 -16.96 12.62
C ALA A 41 15.60 -17.80 11.39
N ASP A 42 14.98 -18.96 11.59
CA ASP A 42 14.59 -19.87 10.51
C ASP A 42 13.82 -19.18 9.37
N ILE A 43 13.00 -18.16 9.66
CA ILE A 43 12.20 -17.47 8.63
C ILE A 43 13.05 -16.60 7.68
N PHE A 44 14.24 -16.15 8.11
CA PHE A 44 15.03 -15.15 7.38
C PHE A 44 16.08 -15.75 6.44
N ASP A 45 16.52 -17.00 6.66
CA ASP A 45 17.74 -17.55 6.00
C ASP A 45 17.55 -18.93 5.32
N LEU A 46 16.32 -19.42 5.14
CA LEU A 46 16.07 -20.72 4.51
C LEU A 46 16.23 -20.66 2.97
N LYS A 47 17.45 -20.88 2.47
CA LYS A 47 17.70 -21.37 1.10
C LYS A 47 17.42 -22.89 1.06
N GLY A 48 16.51 -23.34 0.19
CA GLY A 48 16.19 -24.77 0.06
C GLY A 48 17.40 -25.58 -0.46
N GLY A 49 17.78 -26.66 0.24
CA GLY A 49 18.73 -27.67 -0.27
C GLY A 49 19.90 -28.09 0.63
N THR A 50 20.13 -27.47 1.79
CA THR A 50 21.27 -27.77 2.71
C THR A 50 20.86 -28.58 3.95
N PRO A 51 21.77 -29.36 4.60
CA PRO A 51 21.44 -30.13 5.81
C PRO A 51 20.93 -29.24 6.94
N PHE A 52 19.62 -29.31 7.19
CA PHE A 52 18.82 -28.46 8.07
C PHE A 52 19.40 -28.23 9.48
N TRP A 53 19.97 -29.26 10.12
CA TRP A 53 20.35 -29.19 11.53
C TRP A 53 21.78 -28.72 11.81
N ALA A 54 22.73 -29.04 10.93
CA ALA A 54 24.14 -28.72 11.15
C ALA A 54 24.38 -27.20 11.16
N THR A 55 23.71 -26.48 10.25
CA THR A 55 23.78 -25.02 10.14
C THR A 55 23.18 -24.31 11.35
N ILE A 56 22.06 -24.81 11.88
CA ILE A 56 21.41 -24.24 13.08
C ILE A 56 22.31 -24.40 14.30
N GLN A 57 22.87 -25.60 14.49
CA GLN A 57 23.77 -25.86 15.60
C GLN A 57 25.04 -25.00 15.53
N GLU A 58 25.63 -24.82 14.35
CA GLU A 58 26.78 -23.96 14.12
C GLU A 58 26.43 -22.48 14.38
N ALA A 59 25.28 -22.00 13.89
CA ALA A 59 24.80 -20.64 14.12
C ALA A 59 24.65 -20.35 15.63
N ILE A 60 24.05 -21.27 16.41
CA ILE A 60 23.90 -21.09 17.85
C ILE A 60 25.25 -21.18 18.57
N SER A 61 26.07 -22.18 18.26
CA SER A 61 27.26 -22.50 19.06
C SER A 61 28.47 -21.63 18.73
N GLU A 62 28.60 -21.15 17.50
CA GLU A 62 29.76 -20.41 17.01
C GLU A 62 29.42 -18.96 16.66
N GLY A 63 28.23 -18.69 16.11
CA GLY A 63 27.83 -17.35 15.66
C GLY A 63 27.09 -16.51 16.71
N ALA A 64 26.19 -17.12 17.48
CA ALA A 64 25.29 -16.38 18.35
C ALA A 64 26.00 -15.77 19.56
N ILE A 65 25.78 -14.47 19.79
CA ILE A 65 26.19 -13.75 21.00
C ILE A 65 25.08 -13.72 22.05
N LYS A 66 23.82 -13.66 21.62
CA LYS A 66 22.63 -13.80 22.46
C LYS A 66 21.61 -14.70 21.77
N PHE A 67 20.91 -15.51 22.56
CA PHE A 67 19.88 -16.45 22.12
C PHE A 67 18.54 -16.02 22.70
N LEU A 68 17.64 -15.52 21.85
CA LEU A 68 16.29 -15.14 22.20
C LEU A 68 15.36 -16.35 22.05
N PHE A 69 14.81 -16.81 23.17
CA PHE A 69 13.87 -17.93 23.19
C PHE A 69 12.44 -17.40 23.22
N VAL A 70 11.69 -17.56 22.13
CA VAL A 70 10.28 -17.15 22.06
C VAL A 70 9.43 -18.21 22.74
N ALA A 71 8.91 -17.89 23.92
CA ALA A 71 8.04 -18.73 24.73
C ALA A 71 6.56 -18.46 24.39
N SER A 72 5.93 -19.43 23.74
CA SER A 72 4.50 -19.52 23.43
C SER A 72 3.99 -20.90 23.81
N LYS A 73 2.67 -21.09 23.91
CA LYS A 73 2.05 -22.41 24.09
C LYS A 73 2.53 -23.43 23.06
N ASN A 74 2.84 -22.98 21.84
CA ASN A 74 3.31 -23.82 20.76
C ASN A 74 4.81 -24.17 20.91
N SER A 75 5.65 -23.21 21.30
CA SER A 75 7.09 -23.42 21.41
C SER A 75 7.50 -24.24 22.64
N ILE A 76 6.68 -24.23 23.70
CA ILE A 76 6.88 -25.07 24.88
C ILE A 76 6.30 -26.49 24.73
N SER A 77 5.54 -26.76 23.66
CA SER A 77 4.95 -28.08 23.43
C SER A 77 6.02 -29.14 23.19
N LEU A 78 5.88 -30.30 23.86
CA LEU A 78 6.78 -31.45 23.70
C LEU A 78 6.76 -32.04 22.28
N GLU A 79 5.75 -31.70 21.48
CA GLU A 79 5.62 -32.15 20.09
C GLU A 79 6.55 -31.38 19.14
N ARG A 80 7.14 -30.26 19.58
CA ARG A 80 8.05 -29.42 18.80
C ARG A 80 9.51 -29.70 19.16
N SER A 81 10.04 -30.82 18.67
CA SER A 81 11.43 -31.24 18.99
C SER A 81 12.48 -30.22 18.55
N GLY A 82 12.32 -29.55 17.41
CA GLY A 82 13.31 -28.60 16.89
C GLY A 82 13.64 -27.45 17.86
N VAL A 83 12.61 -26.82 18.44
CA VAL A 83 12.79 -25.73 19.42
C VAL A 83 13.47 -26.23 20.71
N GLN A 84 13.13 -27.44 21.16
CA GLN A 84 13.76 -28.06 22.34
C GLN A 84 15.21 -28.43 22.09
N ASP A 85 15.52 -28.91 20.90
CA ASP A 85 16.86 -29.27 20.48
C ASP A 85 17.73 -28.01 20.37
N GLU A 86 17.22 -26.92 19.79
CA GLU A 86 17.89 -25.62 19.72
C GLU A 86 18.16 -25.07 21.12
N LEU A 87 17.16 -25.12 22.00
CA LEU A 87 17.30 -24.67 23.38
C LEU A 87 18.34 -25.49 24.15
N SER A 88 18.45 -26.79 23.85
CA SER A 88 19.46 -27.67 24.42
C SER A 88 20.87 -27.31 23.93
N VAL A 89 21.04 -27.00 22.64
CA VAL A 89 22.30 -26.48 22.08
C VAL A 89 22.66 -25.13 22.71
N ALA A 90 21.68 -24.23 22.89
CA ALA A 90 21.88 -22.95 23.53
C ALA A 90 22.29 -23.10 24.99
N ALA A 91 21.70 -24.05 25.73
CA ALA A 91 22.05 -24.33 27.13
C ALA A 91 23.48 -24.92 27.26
N ALA A 92 23.92 -25.73 26.31
CA ALA A 92 25.29 -26.20 26.24
C ALA A 92 26.27 -25.05 25.92
N THR A 93 25.91 -24.20 24.96
CA THR A 93 26.69 -23.02 24.55
C THR A 93 26.85 -22.03 25.69
N LYS A 94 25.76 -21.73 26.41
CA LYS A 94 25.74 -20.94 27.65
C LYS A 94 26.81 -21.37 28.64
N LYS A 95 26.90 -22.68 28.91
CA LYS A 95 27.91 -23.26 29.83
C LYS A 95 29.33 -23.15 29.26
N LYS A 96 29.49 -23.35 27.94
CA LYS A 96 30.78 -23.29 27.24
C LYS A 96 31.38 -21.88 27.24
N ILE A 97 30.56 -20.86 26.99
CA ILE A 97 31.02 -19.46 26.90
C ILE A 97 31.04 -18.76 28.27
N GLY A 98 30.40 -19.33 29.28
CA GLY A 98 30.38 -18.79 30.65
C GLY A 98 29.49 -17.55 30.82
N ASP A 99 28.58 -17.27 29.89
CA ASP A 99 27.65 -16.14 29.96
C ASP A 99 26.31 -16.60 30.59
N PRO A 100 26.01 -16.24 31.86
CA PRO A 100 24.76 -16.62 32.51
C PRO A 100 23.52 -16.01 31.84
N GLU A 101 23.68 -14.97 31.05
CA GLU A 101 22.63 -14.20 30.37
C GLU A 101 22.60 -14.47 28.85
N PHE A 102 23.22 -15.57 28.41
CA PHE A 102 23.24 -15.95 26.98
C PHE A 102 21.83 -16.18 26.43
N ILE A 103 20.96 -16.80 27.23
CA ILE A 103 19.58 -17.12 26.86
C ILE A 103 18.65 -16.07 27.46
N VAL A 104 17.84 -15.43 26.61
CA VAL A 104 16.86 -14.41 26.99
C VAL A 104 15.46 -14.92 26.61
N PRO A 105 14.61 -15.30 27.57
CA PRO A 105 13.26 -15.76 27.26
C PRO A 105 12.31 -14.59 26.96
N LEU A 106 11.51 -14.71 25.91
CA LEU A 106 10.51 -13.74 25.46
C LEU A 106 9.13 -14.39 25.50
N ARG A 107 8.26 -14.00 26.43
CA ARG A 107 6.90 -14.56 26.54
C ARG A 107 5.96 -13.82 25.59
N ILE A 108 5.28 -14.51 24.68
CA ILE A 108 4.46 -13.84 23.64
C ILE A 108 2.95 -14.11 23.74
N ASP A 109 2.52 -15.08 24.55
CA ASP A 109 1.11 -15.39 24.78
C ASP A 109 0.81 -15.64 26.27
N ASP A 110 -0.35 -16.21 26.57
CA ASP A 110 -0.80 -16.48 27.94
C ASP A 110 -0.16 -17.73 28.58
N VAL A 111 0.89 -18.32 28.00
CA VAL A 111 1.66 -19.42 28.59
C VAL A 111 2.11 -19.09 30.02
N SER A 112 1.98 -20.03 30.95
CA SER A 112 2.41 -19.80 32.33
C SER A 112 3.93 -19.88 32.42
N PHE A 113 4.55 -19.01 33.24
CA PHE A 113 5.99 -19.09 33.54
C PHE A 113 6.38 -20.43 34.19
N SER A 114 5.44 -21.11 34.85
CA SER A 114 5.66 -22.46 35.39
C SER A 114 5.88 -23.52 34.33
N ASP A 115 5.39 -23.27 33.10
CA ASP A 115 5.38 -24.25 32.02
C ASP A 115 6.59 -24.07 31.09
N PHE A 116 7.48 -23.12 31.44
CA PHE A 116 8.71 -22.88 30.70
C PHE A 116 9.64 -24.08 30.79
N PRO A 117 10.38 -24.41 29.70
CA PRO A 117 11.38 -25.47 29.73
C PRO A 117 12.38 -25.26 30.87
N ILE A 118 12.85 -26.36 31.46
CA ILE A 118 13.71 -26.34 32.66
C ILE A 118 14.98 -25.49 32.48
N GLN A 119 15.48 -25.40 31.24
CA GLN A 119 16.63 -24.60 30.82
C GLN A 119 16.41 -23.09 31.03
N VAL A 120 15.17 -22.62 30.95
CA VAL A 120 14.79 -21.21 31.00
C VAL A 120 13.83 -20.85 32.15
N HIS A 121 13.24 -21.82 32.86
CA HIS A 121 12.26 -21.55 33.92
C HIS A 121 12.81 -20.69 35.08
N ARG A 122 14.13 -20.65 35.29
CA ARG A 122 14.79 -19.83 36.32
C ARG A 122 15.24 -18.45 35.83
N LEU A 123 15.08 -18.17 34.54
CA LEU A 123 15.50 -16.91 33.93
C LEU A 123 14.35 -15.91 33.97
N ASN A 124 14.67 -14.63 34.15
CA ASN A 124 13.68 -13.58 34.03
C ASN A 124 13.32 -13.41 32.55
N ALA A 125 12.04 -13.48 32.23
CA ALA A 125 11.55 -13.38 30.86
C ALA A 125 10.96 -11.99 30.59
N ILE A 126 11.17 -11.49 29.37
CA ILE A 126 10.54 -10.25 28.91
C ILE A 126 9.15 -10.61 28.38
N ASP A 127 8.10 -10.03 28.96
CA ASP A 127 6.72 -10.40 28.66
C ASP A 127 6.08 -9.49 27.59
N PHE A 128 6.10 -9.95 26.33
CA PHE A 128 5.49 -9.34 25.16
C PHE A 128 3.98 -9.61 25.01
N SER A 129 3.34 -10.40 25.89
CA SER A 129 1.94 -10.84 25.70
C SER A 129 0.89 -9.71 25.68
N ARG A 130 1.22 -8.53 26.26
CA ARG A 130 0.29 -7.39 26.38
C ARG A 130 0.71 -6.14 25.61
N GLY A 131 1.85 -6.17 24.92
CA GLY A 131 2.34 -5.02 24.18
C GLY A 131 3.79 -5.19 23.74
N TRP A 132 4.03 -5.05 22.43
CA TRP A 132 5.35 -5.34 21.86
C TRP A 132 6.31 -4.15 21.90
N GLY A 133 5.79 -2.93 21.70
CA GLY A 133 6.62 -1.71 21.58
C GLY A 133 7.42 -1.38 22.84
N GLU A 134 6.78 -1.36 24.01
CA GLU A 134 7.47 -1.10 25.28
C GLU A 134 8.50 -2.18 25.61
N LYS A 135 8.16 -3.44 25.33
CA LYS A 135 9.01 -4.60 25.62
C LYS A 135 10.19 -4.74 24.67
N LEU A 136 10.07 -4.23 23.45
CA LEU A 136 11.23 -4.03 22.58
C LEU A 136 12.23 -3.07 23.20
N ASN A 137 11.80 -2.00 23.86
CA ASN A 137 12.74 -1.07 24.49
C ASN A 137 13.51 -1.72 25.64
N GLU A 138 12.84 -2.56 26.43
CA GLU A 138 13.45 -3.40 27.48
C GLU A 138 14.48 -4.37 26.88
N LEU A 139 14.13 -5.08 25.81
CA LEU A 139 15.06 -5.98 25.11
C LEU A 139 16.26 -5.24 24.51
N LEU A 140 16.04 -4.09 23.86
CA LEU A 140 17.12 -3.30 23.28
C LEU A 140 18.08 -2.78 24.35
N ALA A 141 17.56 -2.37 25.52
CA ALA A 141 18.40 -1.96 26.65
C ALA A 141 19.25 -3.13 27.18
N LEU A 142 18.68 -4.34 27.25
CA LEU A 142 19.40 -5.55 27.61
C LEU A 142 20.54 -5.86 26.62
N LEU A 143 20.28 -5.77 25.31
CA LEU A 143 21.30 -6.03 24.29
C LEU A 143 22.42 -4.98 24.32
N GLU A 144 22.09 -3.72 24.58
CA GLU A 144 23.05 -2.63 24.72
C GLU A 144 23.92 -2.78 25.99
N GLU A 145 23.32 -3.12 27.13
CA GLU A 145 24.04 -3.43 28.37
C GLU A 145 24.98 -4.63 28.20
N ALA A 146 24.52 -5.65 27.48
CA ALA A 146 25.31 -6.81 27.11
C ALA A 146 26.38 -6.53 26.04
N ARG A 147 26.50 -5.29 25.55
CA ARG A 147 27.46 -4.84 24.53
C ARG A 147 27.39 -5.68 23.24
N VAL A 148 26.18 -6.05 22.84
CA VAL A 148 25.97 -6.75 21.58
C VAL A 148 26.37 -5.81 20.42
N PRO A 149 27.24 -6.23 19.50
CA PRO A 149 27.64 -5.40 18.37
C PRO A 149 26.44 -4.97 17.52
N ARG A 150 26.41 -3.69 17.14
CA ARG A 150 25.46 -3.14 16.17
C ARG A 150 26.20 -2.28 15.15
N ALA A 151 25.79 -2.33 13.88
CA ALA A 151 26.27 -1.44 12.85
C ALA A 151 25.57 -0.07 12.98
N GLU A 152 26.34 1.02 12.95
CA GLU A 152 25.77 2.37 12.81
C GLU A 152 25.19 2.50 11.40
N THR A 153 23.87 2.73 11.30
CA THR A 153 23.17 2.94 10.03
C THR A 153 22.34 4.23 10.12
N ASP A 154 22.04 4.86 8.98
CA ASP A 154 21.19 6.06 8.93
C ASP A 154 19.78 5.82 9.51
N GLN A 155 19.33 4.56 9.57
CA GLN A 155 18.07 4.14 10.19
C GLN A 155 18.09 4.27 11.72
N SER A 156 19.27 4.24 12.35
CA SER A 156 19.43 4.35 13.80
C SER A 156 18.95 5.70 14.34
N ALA A 157 19.12 6.80 13.60
CA ALA A 157 18.68 8.13 14.04
C ALA A 157 17.15 8.31 13.95
N ALA A 158 16.52 7.82 12.87
CA ALA A 158 15.06 7.84 12.73
C ALA A 158 14.39 6.95 13.78
N PHE A 159 15.02 5.83 14.12
CA PHE A 159 14.54 4.93 15.17
C PHE A 159 14.80 5.46 16.58
N GLU A 160 15.91 6.13 16.89
CA GLU A 160 16.13 6.74 18.20
C GLU A 160 15.08 7.83 18.49
N ASN A 161 14.69 8.58 17.45
CA ASN A 161 13.54 9.48 17.50
C ASN A 161 12.24 8.71 17.79
N TRP A 162 11.98 7.58 17.12
CA TRP A 162 10.83 6.71 17.41
C TRP A 162 10.88 6.10 18.83
N ARG A 163 12.02 5.59 19.29
CA ARG A 163 12.26 5.01 20.63
C ARG A 163 12.02 6.05 21.72
N SER A 164 12.47 7.28 21.52
CA SER A 164 12.19 8.41 22.42
C SER A 164 10.70 8.79 22.43
N ALA A 165 9.99 8.60 21.32
CA ALA A 165 8.55 8.85 21.21
C ALA A 165 7.71 7.71 21.82
N VAL A 166 8.07 6.44 21.57
CA VAL A 166 7.38 5.24 22.08
C VAL A 166 7.71 4.94 23.53
N GLY A 167 8.94 5.22 23.99
CA GLY A 167 9.28 5.16 25.41
C GLY A 167 8.56 6.22 26.25
N ARG A 168 8.05 7.30 25.63
CA ARG A 168 7.20 8.32 26.27
C ARG A 168 5.71 8.04 26.13
N VAL A 169 5.33 7.21 25.15
CA VAL A 169 3.95 6.90 24.84
C VAL A 169 3.89 5.40 24.55
N GLY A 170 3.70 4.59 25.61
CA GLY A 170 3.03 3.31 25.42
C GLY A 170 1.81 3.60 24.57
N THR A 171 1.64 2.89 23.44
CA THR A 171 0.60 3.18 22.46
C THR A 171 -0.78 2.92 23.07
N GLU A 172 -1.25 3.84 23.91
CA GLU A 172 -2.55 3.81 24.55
C GLU A 172 -3.57 4.14 23.49
N VAL A 173 -4.33 3.14 23.06
CA VAL A 173 -5.54 3.36 22.27
C VAL A 173 -6.54 4.04 23.19
N GLU A 174 -6.88 5.29 22.89
CA GLU A 174 -7.88 6.03 23.66
C GLU A 174 -9.26 5.87 23.02
N PHE A 175 -10.30 5.63 23.82
CA PHE A 175 -11.70 5.64 23.37
C PHE A 175 -12.22 7.08 23.18
N GLN A 176 -11.56 7.83 22.31
CA GLN A 176 -11.99 9.15 21.86
C GLN A 176 -12.19 9.15 20.35
N PRO A 177 -13.27 9.78 19.85
CA PRO A 177 -13.46 9.88 18.40
C PRO A 177 -12.36 10.71 17.73
N GLU A 178 -11.82 10.19 16.63
CA GLU A 178 -10.92 10.96 15.74
C GLU A 178 -11.48 11.01 14.31
N PRO A 179 -11.26 12.13 13.59
CA PRO A 179 -11.54 12.20 12.17
C PRO A 179 -10.47 11.42 11.39
N VAL A 180 -10.89 10.46 10.58
CA VAL A 180 -10.03 9.73 9.65
C VAL A 180 -10.43 10.02 8.21
N MET A 181 -9.43 10.33 7.38
CA MET A 181 -9.67 10.63 5.98
C MET A 181 -9.64 9.36 5.14
N THR A 182 -10.59 9.27 4.22
CA THR A 182 -10.65 8.19 3.25
C THR A 182 -9.98 8.59 1.94
N ASN A 183 -9.84 7.63 1.02
CA ASN A 183 -9.54 7.87 -0.38
C ASN A 183 -10.81 7.93 -1.25
N LEU A 184 -11.97 8.24 -0.66
CA LEU A 184 -13.26 8.23 -1.34
C LEU A 184 -13.77 9.65 -1.52
N LEU A 185 -14.07 10.05 -2.75
CA LEU A 185 -14.73 11.31 -3.06
C LEU A 185 -16.25 11.06 -3.21
N PRO A 186 -17.11 11.60 -2.34
CA PRO A 186 -18.56 11.44 -2.47
C PRO A 186 -19.11 11.95 -3.80
N ILE A 187 -19.95 11.16 -4.47
CA ILE A 187 -20.75 11.62 -5.60
C ILE A 187 -21.98 12.32 -5.03
N SER A 188 -22.06 13.63 -5.24
CA SER A 188 -23.13 14.47 -4.67
C SER A 188 -24.41 14.44 -5.49
N SER A 189 -24.32 14.14 -6.79
CA SER A 189 -25.48 14.02 -7.67
C SER A 189 -25.15 13.09 -8.83
N LEU A 190 -26.04 12.14 -9.11
CA LEU A 190 -25.97 11.26 -10.26
C LEU A 190 -26.66 11.88 -11.49
N PRO A 191 -26.40 11.35 -12.71
CA PRO A 191 -27.20 11.67 -13.89
C PRO A 191 -28.68 11.38 -13.64
N LYS A 192 -29.57 12.12 -14.31
CA LYS A 192 -31.02 11.95 -14.15
C LYS A 192 -31.58 10.81 -14.98
N GLU A 193 -31.07 10.65 -16.20
CA GLU A 193 -31.69 9.81 -17.21
C GLU A 193 -30.64 9.00 -17.99
N MET A 194 -31.08 7.88 -18.55
CA MET A 194 -30.33 7.05 -19.50
C MET A 194 -31.13 6.95 -20.80
N ASN A 195 -30.48 7.23 -21.93
CA ASN A 195 -31.10 7.22 -23.25
C ASN A 195 -30.84 5.90 -23.98
N TYR A 196 -31.85 5.44 -24.72
CA TYR A 196 -31.83 4.24 -25.55
C TYR A 196 -32.12 4.63 -26.99
N PHE A 197 -31.18 4.36 -27.88
CA PHE A 197 -31.31 4.64 -29.30
C PHE A 197 -31.29 3.37 -30.14
N GLN A 198 -32.15 3.31 -31.15
CA GLN A 198 -32.08 2.32 -32.23
C GLN A 198 -31.30 2.89 -33.41
N TYR A 199 -30.75 2.00 -34.23
CA TYR A 199 -29.98 2.34 -35.42
C TYR A 199 -30.49 1.56 -36.63
N SER A 200 -30.33 2.13 -37.83
CA SER A 200 -30.86 1.57 -39.08
C SER A 200 -30.00 0.50 -39.76
N CYS A 201 -28.77 0.27 -39.29
CA CYS A 201 -27.80 -0.63 -39.91
C CYS A 201 -27.65 -1.99 -39.18
N SER A 202 -26.76 -2.85 -39.69
CA SER A 202 -26.42 -4.12 -39.01
C SER A 202 -25.66 -3.88 -37.70
N LYS A 203 -25.72 -4.84 -36.76
CA LYS A 203 -25.01 -4.74 -35.47
C LYS A 203 -23.50 -4.66 -35.66
N GLU A 204 -22.95 -5.42 -36.60
CA GLU A 204 -21.52 -5.47 -36.90
C GLU A 204 -21.02 -4.15 -37.48
N GLU A 205 -21.82 -3.52 -38.35
CA GLU A 205 -21.54 -2.20 -38.89
C GLU A 205 -21.60 -1.13 -37.81
N MET A 206 -22.65 -1.14 -36.97
CA MET A 206 -22.79 -0.19 -35.87
C MET A 206 -21.65 -0.30 -34.87
N LYS A 207 -21.21 -1.52 -34.53
CA LYS A 207 -20.08 -1.74 -33.63
C LYS A 207 -18.82 -1.04 -34.12
N LYS A 208 -18.49 -1.16 -35.41
CA LYS A 208 -17.32 -0.51 -36.02
C LYS A 208 -17.42 1.02 -36.02
N VAL A 209 -18.61 1.55 -36.26
CA VAL A 209 -18.87 3.00 -36.21
C VAL A 209 -18.61 3.53 -34.79
N LEU A 210 -19.06 2.79 -33.78
CA LEU A 210 -18.95 3.21 -32.39
C LEU A 210 -17.54 3.08 -31.80
N GLU A 211 -16.65 2.27 -32.39
CA GLU A 211 -15.23 2.19 -31.99
C GLU A 211 -14.49 3.54 -32.15
N GLY A 212 -14.95 4.40 -33.05
CA GLY A 212 -14.39 5.75 -33.26
C GLY A 212 -15.15 6.88 -32.55
N CYS A 213 -16.26 6.57 -31.87
CA CYS A 213 -17.11 7.58 -31.25
C CYS A 213 -16.47 8.11 -29.96
N ARG A 214 -16.44 9.44 -29.82
CA ARG A 214 -15.87 10.09 -28.62
C ARG A 214 -16.82 10.12 -27.44
N ILE A 215 -18.11 9.91 -27.69
CA ILE A 215 -19.15 9.93 -26.66
C ILE A 215 -19.22 8.53 -26.02
N PRO A 216 -19.11 8.43 -24.68
CA PRO A 216 -19.28 7.16 -23.98
C PRO A 216 -20.64 6.51 -24.28
N GLN A 217 -20.59 5.27 -24.74
CA GLN A 217 -21.77 4.52 -25.17
C GLN A 217 -21.57 3.01 -24.96
N ASN A 218 -22.66 2.26 -24.94
CA ASN A 218 -22.65 0.79 -24.88
C ASN A 218 -23.66 0.22 -25.87
N LEU A 219 -23.19 -0.71 -26.72
CA LEU A 219 -24.04 -1.46 -27.63
C LEU A 219 -24.66 -2.66 -26.89
N TRP A 220 -25.96 -2.58 -26.61
CA TRP A 220 -26.71 -3.62 -25.92
C TRP A 220 -27.78 -4.21 -26.84
N GLY A 221 -27.52 -5.40 -27.37
CA GLY A 221 -28.41 -6.03 -28.34
C GLY A 221 -28.48 -5.21 -29.64
N THR A 222 -29.65 -4.62 -29.91
CA THR A 222 -29.95 -3.72 -31.03
C THR A 222 -30.11 -2.25 -30.61
N LEU A 223 -29.70 -1.94 -29.37
CA LEU A 223 -29.83 -0.61 -28.77
C LEU A 223 -28.45 -0.04 -28.45
N ILE A 224 -28.35 1.29 -28.52
CA ILE A 224 -27.22 2.06 -28.00
C ILE A 224 -27.69 2.74 -26.72
N LEU A 225 -26.97 2.49 -25.64
CA LEU A 225 -27.19 3.12 -24.35
C LEU A 225 -26.15 4.23 -24.19
N THR A 226 -26.59 5.43 -23.82
CA THR A 226 -25.71 6.56 -23.54
C THR A 226 -26.43 7.58 -22.67
N PHE A 227 -25.66 8.45 -22.03
CA PHE A 227 -26.19 9.65 -21.41
C PHE A 227 -26.52 10.71 -22.46
N ALA A 228 -25.74 10.83 -23.53
CA ALA A 228 -25.92 11.89 -24.52
C ALA A 228 -27.32 11.87 -25.18
N ASP A 229 -27.77 13.04 -25.64
CA ASP A 229 -28.95 13.13 -26.49
C ASP A 229 -28.68 12.59 -27.91
N ILE A 230 -29.77 12.39 -28.64
CA ILE A 230 -29.72 11.83 -29.99
C ILE A 230 -28.99 12.74 -30.98
N ALA A 231 -29.07 14.06 -30.81
CA ALA A 231 -28.47 15.02 -31.73
C ALA A 231 -26.94 15.00 -31.63
N ALA A 232 -26.41 15.02 -30.40
CA ALA A 232 -24.98 14.91 -30.13
C ALA A 232 -24.42 13.58 -30.62
N LEU A 233 -25.10 12.47 -30.35
CA LEU A 233 -24.65 11.15 -30.81
C LEU A 233 -24.72 11.03 -32.34
N GLN A 234 -25.77 11.57 -32.99
CA GLN A 234 -25.92 11.52 -34.44
C GLN A 234 -24.83 12.31 -35.19
N LEU A 235 -24.26 13.36 -34.58
CA LEU A 235 -23.14 14.12 -35.15
C LEU A 235 -21.84 13.31 -35.24
N GLU A 236 -21.64 12.35 -34.33
CA GLU A 236 -20.48 11.45 -34.31
C GLU A 236 -20.68 10.21 -35.22
N ILE A 237 -21.87 10.03 -35.77
CA ILE A 237 -22.24 8.86 -36.59
C ILE A 237 -22.31 9.26 -38.09
N PRO A 238 -21.83 8.41 -39.01
CA PRO A 238 -21.93 8.66 -40.45
C PRO A 238 -23.36 8.95 -40.90
N SER A 239 -23.53 9.94 -41.79
CA SER A 239 -24.85 10.41 -42.26
C SER A 239 -25.71 9.35 -42.96
N GLY A 240 -25.14 8.20 -43.36
CA GLY A 240 -25.88 7.07 -43.92
C GLY A 240 -26.62 6.21 -42.87
N ILE A 241 -26.31 6.39 -41.58
CA ILE A 241 -26.92 5.66 -40.47
C ILE A 241 -27.78 6.64 -39.68
N THR A 242 -29.05 6.30 -39.50
CA THR A 242 -30.01 7.11 -38.76
C THR A 242 -30.28 6.51 -37.40
N LEU A 243 -30.20 7.33 -36.36
CA LEU A 243 -30.64 6.99 -35.03
C LEU A 243 -32.11 7.36 -34.81
N SER A 244 -32.81 6.58 -33.99
CA SER A 244 -34.15 6.89 -33.49
C SER A 244 -34.24 6.68 -31.99
N SER A 245 -34.98 7.57 -31.31
CA SER A 245 -35.24 7.43 -29.87
C SER A 245 -36.17 6.27 -29.59
N ARG A 246 -35.72 5.34 -28.74
CA ARG A 246 -36.49 4.19 -28.31
C ARG A 246 -37.12 4.41 -26.94
N ALA A 247 -36.32 4.88 -25.99
CA ALA A 247 -36.76 5.18 -24.64
C ALA A 247 -35.77 6.14 -23.95
N THR A 248 -36.29 6.87 -22.97
CA THR A 248 -35.51 7.58 -21.96
C THR A 248 -36.04 7.12 -20.62
N VAL A 249 -35.15 6.68 -19.74
CA VAL A 249 -35.53 6.11 -18.43
C VAL A 249 -34.83 6.86 -17.32
N GLU A 250 -35.47 6.95 -16.16
CA GLU A 250 -34.82 7.49 -14.97
C GLU A 250 -33.59 6.65 -14.61
N PHE A 251 -32.50 7.30 -14.25
CA PHE A 251 -31.24 6.62 -13.99
C PHE A 251 -31.30 5.70 -12.76
N SER A 252 -32.11 6.05 -11.76
CA SER A 252 -32.39 5.21 -10.59
C SER A 252 -33.09 3.90 -10.99
N ASP A 253 -34.10 3.98 -11.85
CA ASP A 253 -34.81 2.84 -12.43
C ASP A 253 -33.85 1.96 -13.25
N PHE A 254 -32.97 2.57 -14.05
CA PHE A 254 -31.92 1.85 -14.78
C PHE A 254 -31.00 1.07 -13.83
N LEU A 255 -30.46 1.72 -12.80
CA LEU A 255 -29.57 1.08 -11.82
C LEU A 255 -30.24 -0.05 -11.05
N SER A 256 -31.55 0.02 -10.83
CA SER A 256 -32.31 -1.05 -10.17
C SER A 256 -32.49 -2.29 -11.05
N GLY A 257 -32.24 -2.18 -12.37
CA GLY A 257 -32.51 -3.22 -13.35
C GLY A 257 -33.98 -3.37 -13.69
N LYS A 258 -34.78 -2.31 -13.55
CA LYS A 258 -36.20 -2.30 -13.89
C LYS A 258 -36.37 -2.57 -15.38
N ILE A 259 -37.12 -3.61 -15.71
CA ILE A 259 -37.39 -3.99 -17.09
C ILE A 259 -38.48 -3.06 -17.63
N ILE A 260 -38.09 -2.19 -18.57
CA ILE A 260 -38.99 -1.23 -19.23
C ILE A 260 -39.13 -1.59 -20.73
N ASP A 261 -38.11 -2.24 -21.29
CA ASP A 261 -38.07 -2.77 -22.65
C ASP A 261 -37.64 -4.26 -22.59
N PRO A 262 -38.09 -5.14 -23.49
CA PRO A 262 -37.63 -6.53 -23.55
C PRO A 262 -36.10 -6.69 -23.62
N TYR A 263 -35.39 -5.65 -24.06
CA TYR A 263 -33.94 -5.60 -24.15
C TYR A 263 -33.29 -4.77 -23.02
N SER A 264 -34.00 -4.37 -21.97
CA SER A 264 -33.41 -3.67 -20.82
C SER A 264 -32.33 -4.53 -20.14
N PRO A 265 -31.14 -3.98 -19.82
CA PRO A 265 -30.14 -4.70 -19.05
C PRO A 265 -30.65 -5.10 -17.66
N GLN A 266 -30.20 -6.25 -17.16
CA GLN A 266 -30.45 -6.62 -15.77
C GLN A 266 -29.62 -5.75 -14.82
N ARG A 267 -29.97 -5.75 -13.54
CA ARG A 267 -29.35 -4.91 -12.50
C ARG A 267 -27.81 -4.93 -12.53
N GLN A 268 -27.20 -6.11 -12.66
CA GLN A 268 -25.74 -6.22 -12.67
C GLN A 268 -25.12 -5.59 -13.93
N ASP A 269 -25.71 -5.84 -15.09
CA ASP A 269 -25.26 -5.26 -16.36
C ASP A 269 -25.46 -3.75 -16.37
N ALA A 270 -26.60 -3.27 -15.90
CA ALA A 270 -26.90 -1.85 -15.76
C ALA A 270 -25.87 -1.15 -14.86
N SER A 271 -25.53 -1.75 -13.70
CA SER A 271 -24.50 -1.24 -12.80
C SER A 271 -23.12 -1.19 -13.47
N ASN A 272 -22.74 -2.24 -14.19
CA ASN A 272 -21.47 -2.29 -14.93
C ASN A 272 -21.40 -1.20 -16.02
N ILE A 273 -22.48 -1.03 -16.79
CA ILE A 273 -22.60 0.00 -17.84
C ILE A 273 -22.51 1.40 -17.22
N ALA A 274 -23.30 1.67 -16.19
CA ALA A 274 -23.31 2.95 -15.47
C ALA A 274 -21.93 3.32 -14.92
N THR A 275 -21.30 2.39 -14.21
CA THR A 275 -19.96 2.57 -13.62
C THR A 275 -18.94 2.86 -14.72
N SER A 276 -19.02 2.16 -15.85
CA SER A 276 -18.14 2.38 -17.00
C SER A 276 -18.31 3.76 -17.62
N PHE A 277 -19.54 4.23 -17.84
CA PHE A 277 -19.80 5.56 -18.43
C PHE A 277 -19.34 6.69 -17.53
N LEU A 278 -19.74 6.65 -16.25
CA LEU A 278 -19.33 7.67 -15.28
C LEU A 278 -17.81 7.76 -15.18
N ARG A 279 -17.12 6.61 -15.19
CA ARG A 279 -15.65 6.56 -15.25
C ARG A 279 -15.11 7.20 -16.53
N GLN A 280 -15.64 6.88 -17.71
CA GLN A 280 -15.13 7.45 -18.97
C GLN A 280 -15.29 8.98 -19.04
N HIS A 281 -16.41 9.53 -18.57
CA HIS A 281 -16.60 10.98 -18.49
C HIS A 281 -15.63 11.64 -17.50
N LEU A 282 -15.39 10.99 -16.37
CA LEU A 282 -14.41 11.43 -15.39
C LEU A 282 -12.98 11.42 -15.97
N GLU A 283 -12.60 10.38 -16.70
CA GLU A 283 -11.32 10.28 -17.40
C GLU A 283 -11.18 11.37 -18.48
N GLY A 284 -12.25 11.64 -19.23
CA GLY A 284 -12.31 12.76 -20.17
C GLY A 284 -12.09 14.11 -19.49
N TYR A 285 -12.65 14.32 -18.29
CA TYR A 285 -12.39 15.52 -17.48
C TYR A 285 -10.93 15.61 -17.01
N LEU A 286 -10.32 14.51 -16.56
CA LEU A 286 -8.90 14.49 -16.21
C LEU A 286 -8.02 14.82 -17.43
N GLY A 287 -8.37 14.27 -18.60
CA GLY A 287 -7.69 14.56 -19.86
C GLY A 287 -7.82 16.02 -20.29
N SER A 288 -9.00 16.63 -20.15
CA SER A 288 -9.18 18.07 -20.45
C SER A 288 -8.42 18.98 -19.49
N ARG A 289 -8.11 18.49 -18.29
CA ARG A 289 -7.20 19.11 -17.31
C ARG A 289 -5.72 18.85 -17.59
N GLY A 290 -5.39 18.15 -18.68
CA GLY A 290 -4.01 17.92 -19.14
C GLY A 290 -3.32 16.69 -18.55
N LEU A 291 -4.02 15.86 -17.79
CA LEU A 291 -3.47 14.58 -17.35
C LEU A 291 -3.43 13.58 -18.51
N ILE A 292 -2.39 12.74 -18.53
CA ILE A 292 -2.16 11.78 -19.62
C ILE A 292 -2.56 10.37 -19.13
N PRO A 293 -3.27 9.56 -19.94
CA PRO A 293 -3.58 8.18 -19.58
C PRO A 293 -2.31 7.31 -19.51
N TYR A 294 -2.27 6.42 -18.54
CA TYR A 294 -1.22 5.45 -18.30
C TYR A 294 -1.82 4.09 -17.94
N GLU A 295 -1.47 3.07 -18.72
CA GLU A 295 -1.98 1.71 -18.53
C GLU A 295 -1.31 1.05 -17.31
N THR A 296 -2.11 0.50 -16.42
CA THR A 296 -1.63 -0.31 -15.28
C THR A 296 -2.19 -1.72 -15.37
N SER A 297 -1.60 -2.66 -14.63
CA SER A 297 -2.11 -4.03 -14.53
C SER A 297 -3.56 -4.15 -14.05
N SER A 298 -4.12 -3.08 -13.48
CA SER A 298 -5.49 -3.05 -12.98
C SER A 298 -6.44 -2.17 -13.80
N GLY A 299 -5.96 -1.51 -14.87
CA GLY A 299 -6.68 -0.54 -15.68
C GLY A 299 -6.01 0.84 -15.75
N VAL A 300 -6.64 1.79 -16.43
CA VAL A 300 -6.06 3.11 -16.74
C VAL A 300 -5.96 4.00 -15.50
N ALA A 301 -4.80 4.60 -15.29
CA ALA A 301 -4.57 5.73 -14.39
C ALA A 301 -4.25 6.99 -15.21
N HIS A 302 -4.34 8.17 -14.62
CA HIS A 302 -4.02 9.43 -15.28
C HIS A 302 -2.89 10.15 -14.52
N TYR A 303 -1.81 10.51 -15.21
CA TYR A 303 -0.61 11.08 -14.60
C TYR A 303 -0.34 12.52 -15.03
N PHE A 304 0.38 13.25 -14.17
CA PHE A 304 0.82 14.62 -14.42
C PHE A 304 2.06 14.63 -15.34
N PRO A 305 2.01 15.19 -16.56
CA PRO A 305 3.22 15.47 -17.32
C PRO A 305 4.01 16.63 -16.70
N LEU A 306 5.32 16.64 -16.91
CA LEU A 306 6.21 17.71 -16.44
C LEU A 306 5.77 19.07 -17.00
N GLY A 307 5.66 20.04 -16.10
CA GLY A 307 5.31 21.42 -16.39
C GLY A 307 3.82 21.70 -16.48
N LEU A 308 2.94 20.74 -16.16
CA LEU A 308 1.49 20.95 -16.21
C LEU A 308 1.03 22.02 -15.21
N ILE A 309 1.61 22.07 -14.00
CA ILE A 309 1.18 23.00 -12.96
C ILE A 309 2.07 24.24 -12.96
N ASP A 310 1.71 25.23 -13.78
CA ASP A 310 2.41 26.51 -13.92
C ASP A 310 3.94 26.37 -14.13
N GLY A 311 4.40 25.25 -14.70
CA GLY A 311 5.82 24.90 -14.81
C GLY A 311 6.52 24.48 -13.51
N SER A 312 5.87 24.59 -12.36
CA SER A 312 6.44 24.26 -11.04
C SER A 312 6.14 22.83 -10.58
N ASP A 313 5.02 22.26 -11.04
CA ASP A 313 4.51 20.95 -10.63
C ASP A 313 4.23 20.83 -9.12
N TRP A 314 4.08 21.96 -8.43
CA TRP A 314 3.64 22.05 -7.04
C TRP A 314 2.16 22.39 -6.96
N ILE A 315 1.39 21.56 -6.28
CA ILE A 315 -0.02 21.83 -5.99
C ILE A 315 -0.14 22.34 -4.57
N ASN A 316 -0.82 23.48 -4.41
CA ASN A 316 -1.21 24.02 -3.12
C ASN A 316 -2.54 23.40 -2.69
N TYR A 317 -2.65 23.00 -1.42
CA TYR A 317 -3.87 22.41 -0.86
C TYR A 317 -4.02 22.78 0.62
N THR A 318 -5.22 22.54 1.14
CA THR A 318 -5.53 22.73 2.57
C THR A 318 -5.70 21.36 3.20
N THR A 319 -4.93 21.06 4.24
CA THR A 319 -5.06 19.81 4.99
C THR A 319 -6.38 19.78 5.76
N LEU A 320 -6.77 18.60 6.25
CA LEU A 320 -7.96 18.44 7.10
C LEU A 320 -8.01 19.38 8.30
N ASP A 321 -6.86 19.68 8.90
CA ASP A 321 -6.74 20.59 10.05
C ASP A 321 -6.84 22.07 9.66
N GLY A 322 -7.10 22.38 8.38
CA GLY A 322 -7.19 23.74 7.86
C GLY A 322 -5.84 24.40 7.59
N LYS A 323 -4.72 23.67 7.68
CA LYS A 323 -3.39 24.22 7.39
C LYS A 323 -3.14 24.24 5.89
N LYS A 324 -2.52 25.32 5.40
CA LYS A 324 -2.06 25.39 4.01
C LYS A 324 -0.80 24.55 3.85
N ALA A 325 -0.76 23.73 2.82
CA ALA A 325 0.35 22.89 2.45
C ALA A 325 0.58 22.93 0.93
N ARG A 326 1.71 22.40 0.49
CA ARG A 326 2.00 22.21 -0.93
C ARG A 326 2.71 20.88 -1.14
N LYS A 327 2.44 20.23 -2.26
CA LYS A 327 3.08 18.96 -2.61
C LYS A 327 3.48 18.95 -4.07
N LYS A 328 4.68 18.43 -4.34
CA LYS A 328 5.15 18.21 -5.70
C LYS A 328 4.51 16.94 -6.26
N VAL A 329 4.03 16.98 -7.49
CA VAL A 329 3.40 15.82 -8.16
C VAL A 329 4.20 15.27 -9.34
N VAL A 330 5.22 16.01 -9.78
CA VAL A 330 6.23 15.55 -10.76
C VAL A 330 7.61 15.95 -10.26
N GLY A 331 8.57 15.03 -10.29
CA GLY A 331 9.94 15.32 -9.90
C GLY A 331 10.95 14.53 -10.73
N ARG A 332 12.23 14.89 -10.61
CA ARG A 332 13.34 14.20 -11.26
C ARG A 332 14.13 13.46 -10.20
N SER A 333 14.38 12.17 -10.41
CA SER A 333 15.38 11.41 -9.67
C SER A 333 16.68 11.50 -10.43
N GLU A 334 17.68 12.17 -9.86
CA GLU A 334 19.02 12.21 -10.45
C GLU A 334 19.69 10.83 -10.35
N LYS A 335 19.41 10.07 -9.28
CA LYS A 335 19.94 8.74 -9.05
C LYS A 335 19.56 7.77 -10.17
N TYR A 336 18.28 7.72 -10.52
CA TYR A 336 17.78 6.82 -11.56
C TYR A 336 17.70 7.50 -12.93
N SER A 337 18.07 8.78 -13.05
CA SER A 337 18.01 9.57 -14.28
C SER A 337 16.64 9.57 -14.97
N VAL A 338 15.56 9.50 -14.19
CA VAL A 338 14.17 9.49 -14.67
C VAL A 338 13.34 10.55 -13.95
N TYR A 339 12.26 10.98 -14.58
CA TYR A 339 11.20 11.71 -13.91
C TYR A 339 10.19 10.73 -13.31
N TRP A 340 9.70 11.04 -12.11
CA TRP A 340 8.57 10.37 -11.50
C TRP A 340 7.34 11.27 -11.59
N HIS A 341 6.18 10.66 -11.78
CA HIS A 341 4.91 11.33 -11.92
C HIS A 341 3.88 10.67 -11.02
N LEU A 342 3.18 11.47 -10.23
CA LEU A 342 1.95 11.01 -9.59
C LEU A 342 0.96 10.61 -10.68
N ALA A 343 0.40 9.41 -10.55
CA ALA A 343 -0.70 8.94 -11.35
C ALA A 343 -1.88 8.61 -10.44
N MET A 344 -3.10 8.87 -10.88
CA MET A 344 -4.29 8.54 -10.11
C MET A 344 -5.24 7.70 -10.94
N LYS A 345 -5.62 6.55 -10.40
CA LYS A 345 -6.72 5.76 -10.91
C LYS A 345 -7.98 6.11 -10.14
N MET A 346 -9.07 6.35 -10.87
CA MET A 346 -10.38 6.64 -10.28
C MET A 346 -11.35 5.51 -10.61
N THR A 347 -11.96 4.91 -9.59
CA THR A 347 -12.98 3.87 -9.74
C THR A 347 -14.30 4.35 -9.18
N ILE A 348 -15.38 4.21 -9.95
CA ILE A 348 -16.74 4.53 -9.49
C ILE A 348 -17.27 3.36 -8.65
N VAL A 349 -17.92 3.66 -7.53
CA VAL A 349 -18.68 2.71 -6.72
C VAL A 349 -20.08 3.27 -6.56
N LEU A 350 -21.09 2.51 -6.98
CA LEU A 350 -22.51 2.84 -6.86
C LEU A 350 -23.17 1.87 -5.89
N GLY A 351 -24.18 2.32 -5.13
CA GLY A 351 -24.86 1.48 -4.14
C GLY A 351 -25.38 2.28 -2.96
N SER A 352 -24.99 1.89 -1.73
CA SER A 352 -25.38 2.59 -0.51
C SER A 352 -24.73 3.97 -0.38
N ASP A 353 -23.47 4.07 -0.82
CA ASP A 353 -22.69 5.30 -0.82
C ASP A 353 -22.06 5.45 -2.21
N GLU A 354 -22.56 6.39 -3.01
CA GLU A 354 -21.99 6.67 -4.31
C GLU A 354 -20.68 7.46 -4.14
N VAL A 355 -19.58 6.85 -4.55
CA VAL A 355 -18.24 7.43 -4.35
C VAL A 355 -17.34 7.19 -5.54
N VAL A 356 -16.37 8.08 -5.72
CA VAL A 356 -15.20 7.85 -6.56
C VAL A 356 -14.04 7.46 -5.66
N ARG A 357 -13.53 6.25 -5.83
CA ARG A 357 -12.35 5.75 -5.11
C ARG A 357 -11.08 6.17 -5.83
N LEU A 358 -10.22 6.88 -5.12
CA LEU A 358 -8.88 7.26 -5.56
C LEU A 358 -7.89 6.15 -5.23
N LYS A 359 -7.09 5.75 -6.22
CA LYS A 359 -5.97 4.84 -6.02
C LYS A 359 -4.71 5.44 -6.63
N PRO A 360 -3.73 5.85 -5.80
CA PRO A 360 -2.51 6.46 -6.29
C PRO A 360 -1.59 5.41 -6.93
N TYR A 361 -0.89 5.84 -7.96
CA TYR A 361 0.16 5.13 -8.69
C TYR A 361 1.33 6.10 -8.91
N VAL A 362 2.48 5.55 -9.27
CA VAL A 362 3.63 6.33 -9.76
C VAL A 362 4.04 5.73 -11.08
N CYS A 363 4.22 6.59 -12.08
CA CYS A 363 4.84 6.22 -13.35
C CYS A 363 6.13 7.01 -13.54
N PHE A 364 6.97 6.55 -14.46
CA PHE A 364 8.28 7.14 -14.72
C PHE A 364 8.43 7.49 -16.19
N SER A 365 9.19 8.53 -16.50
CA SER A 365 9.53 8.91 -17.88
C SER A 365 11.00 9.34 -17.98
N ASP A 366 11.58 9.21 -19.17
CA ASP A 366 12.94 9.70 -19.45
C ASP A 366 12.93 11.20 -19.82
N ASP A 367 11.86 11.66 -20.48
CA ASP A 367 11.71 13.00 -21.07
C ASP A 367 10.82 13.95 -20.23
N GLY A 368 10.27 13.46 -19.11
CA GLY A 368 9.32 14.18 -18.28
C GLY A 368 7.87 14.17 -18.81
N LYS A 369 7.60 13.51 -19.94
CA LYS A 369 6.28 13.57 -20.60
C LYS A 369 5.72 12.21 -20.95
N THR A 370 6.52 11.33 -21.51
CA THR A 370 6.11 10.04 -22.05
C THR A 370 6.44 8.93 -21.06
N ALA A 371 5.41 8.31 -20.48
CA ALA A 371 5.61 7.22 -19.53
C ALA A 371 6.36 6.02 -20.16
N ILE A 372 7.30 5.47 -19.42
CA ILE A 372 7.98 4.21 -19.72
C ILE A 372 6.95 3.09 -19.58
N ASN A 373 6.73 2.31 -20.63
CA ASN A 373 5.74 1.23 -20.65
C ASN A 373 6.35 -0.17 -20.45
N ASP A 374 7.68 -0.29 -20.33
CA ASP A 374 8.33 -1.57 -20.06
C ASP A 374 8.03 -2.03 -18.61
N PRO A 375 7.28 -3.13 -18.40
CA PRO A 375 6.91 -3.60 -17.07
C PRO A 375 8.11 -3.99 -16.21
N LYS A 376 9.18 -4.53 -16.82
CA LYS A 376 10.38 -4.96 -16.08
C LYS A 376 11.08 -3.75 -15.47
N ARG A 377 11.31 -2.72 -16.29
CA ARG A 377 11.94 -1.46 -15.86
C ARG A 377 11.08 -0.71 -14.83
N THR A 378 9.78 -0.56 -15.09
CA THR A 378 8.88 0.23 -14.22
C THR A 378 8.62 -0.43 -12.87
N SER A 379 8.48 -1.76 -12.81
CA SER A 379 8.23 -2.47 -11.55
C SER A 379 9.39 -2.33 -10.57
N GLY A 380 10.63 -2.55 -11.04
CA GLY A 380 11.84 -2.39 -10.22
C GLY A 380 12.05 -0.95 -9.77
N LEU A 381 11.90 0.02 -10.69
CA LEU A 381 11.99 1.44 -10.35
C LEU A 381 10.96 1.83 -9.29
N ARG A 382 9.70 1.41 -9.44
CA ARG A 382 8.64 1.72 -8.47
C ARG A 382 8.93 1.13 -7.09
N LYS A 383 9.38 -0.13 -7.02
CA LYS A 383 9.72 -0.79 -5.75
C LYS A 383 10.84 -0.05 -5.02
N ARG A 384 11.94 0.28 -5.74
CA ARG A 384 13.08 0.99 -5.18
C ARG A 384 12.73 2.43 -4.80
N PHE A 385 12.19 3.19 -5.74
CA PHE A 385 11.92 4.62 -5.56
C PHE A 385 10.87 4.90 -4.47
N CYS A 386 9.80 4.10 -4.42
CA CYS A 386 8.74 4.28 -3.43
C CYS A 386 8.96 3.48 -2.13
N ARG A 387 10.13 2.87 -1.91
CA ARG A 387 10.40 2.02 -0.72
C ARG A 387 10.21 2.77 0.60
N SER A 388 10.52 4.06 0.62
CA SER A 388 10.40 4.95 1.77
C SER A 388 9.08 5.73 1.83
N TRP A 389 8.15 5.49 0.88
CA TRP A 389 6.90 6.23 0.77
C TRP A 389 5.82 5.59 1.64
N TRP A 390 5.72 6.08 2.88
CA TRP A 390 4.73 5.65 3.86
C TRP A 390 3.42 6.46 3.80
N ASN A 391 2.45 6.11 4.64
CA ASN A 391 1.12 6.73 4.67
C ASN A 391 1.12 8.27 4.68
N PRO A 392 1.98 8.99 5.45
CA PRO A 392 2.01 10.45 5.40
C PRO A 392 2.29 11.01 4.00
N HIS A 393 3.24 10.41 3.28
CA HIS A 393 3.62 10.85 1.94
C HIS A 393 2.48 10.59 0.93
N TRP A 394 1.92 9.38 0.93
CA TRP A 394 0.78 9.04 0.07
C TRP A 394 -0.46 9.88 0.36
N ARG A 395 -0.71 10.19 1.64
CA ARG A 395 -1.80 11.05 2.06
C ARG A 395 -1.66 12.45 1.47
N GLN A 396 -0.47 13.06 1.57
CA GLN A 396 -0.22 14.39 0.99
C GLN A 396 -0.41 14.39 -0.54
N LEU A 397 0.06 13.35 -1.25
CA LEU A 397 -0.16 13.21 -2.69
C LEU A 397 -1.65 13.09 -3.04
N LEU A 398 -2.41 12.36 -2.23
CA LEU A 398 -3.85 12.22 -2.40
C LEU A 398 -4.60 13.54 -2.15
N GLU A 399 -4.26 14.27 -1.08
CA GLU A 399 -4.85 15.59 -0.80
C GLU A 399 -4.52 16.62 -1.89
N ALA A 400 -3.27 16.61 -2.38
CA ALA A 400 -2.85 17.45 -3.49
C ALA A 400 -3.62 17.10 -4.78
N PHE A 401 -3.77 15.81 -5.11
CA PHE A 401 -4.58 15.39 -6.24
C PHE A 401 -6.04 15.84 -6.09
N ALA A 402 -6.64 15.67 -4.91
CA ALA A 402 -8.01 16.07 -4.64
C ALA A 402 -8.21 17.59 -4.80
N ALA A 403 -7.24 18.40 -4.37
CA ALA A 403 -7.24 19.85 -4.58
C ALA A 403 -7.13 20.23 -6.06
N PHE A 404 -6.27 19.56 -6.83
CA PHE A 404 -6.19 19.76 -8.28
C PHE A 404 -7.46 19.33 -9.01
N PHE A 405 -8.05 18.21 -8.58
CA PHE A 405 -9.33 17.73 -9.11
C PHE A 405 -10.44 18.75 -8.87
N GLY A 406 -10.49 19.36 -7.68
CA GLY A 406 -11.47 20.39 -7.30
C GLY A 406 -11.36 21.72 -8.04
N ASP A 407 -10.16 22.07 -8.51
CA ASP A 407 -9.87 23.37 -9.13
C ASP A 407 -10.32 24.58 -8.28
N GLY A 408 -10.11 24.50 -6.96
CA GLY A 408 -10.55 25.52 -6.02
C GLY A 408 -12.05 25.47 -5.65
N ASN A 409 -12.82 24.56 -6.23
CA ASN A 409 -14.22 24.32 -5.89
C ASN A 409 -14.35 23.17 -4.88
N ASP A 410 -15.40 23.21 -4.05
CA ASP A 410 -15.74 22.10 -3.14
C ASP A 410 -16.38 20.91 -3.88
N ARG A 411 -16.89 21.15 -5.08
CA ARG A 411 -17.53 20.14 -5.95
C ARG A 411 -17.12 20.38 -7.39
N VAL A 412 -16.93 19.29 -8.11
CA VAL A 412 -16.62 19.25 -9.54
C VAL A 412 -17.84 18.73 -10.26
N THR A 413 -18.34 19.51 -11.21
CA THR A 413 -19.41 19.09 -12.12
C THR A 413 -18.78 18.50 -13.37
N ILE A 414 -19.02 17.21 -13.60
CA ILE A 414 -18.54 16.48 -14.77
C ILE A 414 -19.64 16.47 -15.80
N ASP A 415 -19.35 17.05 -16.96
CA ASP A 415 -20.27 17.13 -18.08
C ASP A 415 -20.49 15.74 -18.71
N LEU A 416 -21.76 15.37 -18.86
CA LEU A 416 -22.20 14.14 -19.54
C LEU A 416 -22.73 14.44 -20.94
N GLY A 417 -22.55 15.68 -21.41
CA GLY A 417 -23.16 16.21 -22.60
C GLY A 417 -24.59 16.66 -22.33
N SER A 418 -25.45 16.50 -23.32
CA SER A 418 -26.87 16.89 -23.27
C SER A 418 -27.73 16.13 -22.25
N ALA A 419 -27.19 15.07 -21.65
CA ALA A 419 -27.77 14.34 -20.52
C ALA A 419 -27.82 15.14 -19.20
N GLY A 420 -27.09 16.25 -19.15
CA GLY A 420 -26.80 16.98 -17.93
C GLY A 420 -25.39 16.64 -17.41
N SER A 421 -25.27 16.49 -16.10
CA SER A 421 -23.99 16.32 -15.43
C SER A 421 -24.12 15.48 -14.18
N PHE A 422 -23.00 14.98 -13.69
CA PHE A 422 -22.92 14.43 -12.34
C PHE A 422 -21.87 15.20 -11.54
N SER A 423 -22.06 15.29 -10.22
CA SER A 423 -21.22 16.11 -9.36
C SER A 423 -20.45 15.25 -8.38
N VAL A 424 -19.15 15.47 -8.27
CA VAL A 424 -18.25 14.77 -7.35
C VAL A 424 -17.68 15.78 -6.36
N SER A 425 -17.60 15.42 -5.08
CA SER A 425 -16.91 16.20 -4.06
C SER A 425 -15.43 16.33 -4.42
N ALA A 426 -14.87 17.54 -4.28
CA ALA A 426 -13.43 17.76 -4.38
C ALA A 426 -12.68 17.34 -3.12
N LYS A 427 -13.41 17.10 -2.01
CA LYS A 427 -12.83 16.70 -0.73
C LYS A 427 -13.11 15.23 -0.45
N PRO A 428 -12.10 14.46 0.01
CA PRO A 428 -12.33 13.11 0.48
C PRO A 428 -13.30 13.07 1.65
N MET A 429 -14.09 11.99 1.70
CA MET A 429 -14.97 11.69 2.82
C MET A 429 -14.13 11.52 4.09
N VAL A 430 -14.58 12.15 5.17
CA VAL A 430 -14.01 12.02 6.50
C VAL A 430 -14.96 11.18 7.34
N LEU A 431 -14.46 10.07 7.88
CA LEU A 431 -15.17 9.23 8.82
C LEU A 431 -14.76 9.58 10.25
N LYS A 432 -15.58 9.19 11.22
CA LYS A 432 -15.22 9.29 12.64
C LYS A 432 -15.06 7.88 13.18
N THR A 433 -13.88 7.56 13.68
CA THR A 433 -13.65 6.31 14.40
C THR A 433 -14.09 6.46 15.85
N ALA A 434 -14.23 5.33 16.57
CA ALA A 434 -14.60 5.31 17.98
C ALA A 434 -13.38 5.46 18.93
N CYS A 435 -12.18 5.21 18.41
CA CYS A 435 -10.94 5.24 19.15
C CYS A 435 -9.88 6.01 18.36
N ARG A 436 -8.91 6.57 19.08
CA ARG A 436 -7.76 7.28 18.53
C ARG A 436 -6.45 6.67 19.00
N ILE A 437 -5.40 6.87 18.23
CA ILE A 437 -4.03 6.51 18.63
C ILE A 437 -3.25 7.82 18.79
N PRO A 438 -3.06 8.33 20.03
CA PRO A 438 -2.47 9.65 20.28
C PRO A 438 -1.04 9.81 19.74
N SER A 439 -0.29 8.71 19.62
CA SER A 439 1.07 8.66 19.10
C SER A 439 1.17 8.27 17.63
N ASP A 440 0.06 7.92 16.95
CA ASP A 440 0.07 7.62 15.52
C ASP A 440 0.12 8.93 14.75
N LEU A 441 1.34 9.46 14.66
CA LEU A 441 1.76 10.57 13.81
C LEU A 441 0.75 11.71 13.80
N ALA A 442 0.81 12.56 14.83
CA ALA A 442 0.24 13.90 14.79
C ALA A 442 0.39 14.45 13.36
N LEU A 443 -0.73 14.70 12.67
CA LEU A 443 -0.79 15.04 11.24
C LEU A 443 0.36 15.97 10.84
N ILE A 444 1.49 15.39 10.41
CA ILE A 444 2.70 16.16 10.13
C ILE A 444 2.44 16.84 8.79
N ALA A 445 1.85 18.03 8.85
CA ALA A 445 1.53 18.85 7.69
C ALA A 445 2.80 19.15 6.87
N ASP A 446 3.95 19.21 7.55
CA ASP A 446 5.26 19.54 6.99
C ASP A 446 6.19 18.32 6.89
N ALA A 447 5.65 17.12 6.66
CA ALA A 447 6.52 15.97 6.38
C ALA A 447 7.26 16.25 5.06
N LEU A 448 8.57 16.41 5.14
CA LEU A 448 9.45 16.54 3.98
C LEU A 448 9.31 15.29 3.11
N ASP A 449 9.58 15.44 1.81
CA ASP A 449 9.69 14.27 0.94
C ASP A 449 10.75 13.33 1.52
N PRO A 450 10.43 12.02 1.63
CA PRO A 450 11.41 11.07 2.13
C PRO A 450 12.61 11.08 1.17
N PRO A 451 13.84 10.99 1.70
CA PRO A 451 15.01 10.87 0.84
C PRO A 451 14.87 9.65 -0.07
N GLU A 452 15.46 9.74 -1.26
CA GLU A 452 15.59 8.57 -2.13
C GLU A 452 16.39 7.50 -1.36
N PRO A 453 15.88 6.27 -1.25
CA PRO A 453 16.55 5.22 -0.49
C PRO A 453 17.93 4.93 -1.08
N ASP A 454 18.92 4.62 -0.24
CA ASP A 454 20.25 4.18 -0.68
C ASP A 454 20.18 2.70 -1.12
N ASP A 455 20.81 2.37 -2.25
CA ASP A 455 20.79 1.00 -2.83
C ASP A 455 21.91 0.12 -2.24
N GLY A 456 22.72 0.66 -1.33
CA GLY A 456 24.08 0.20 -1.02
C GLY A 456 24.30 -1.21 -0.48
N LEU A 457 23.29 -2.02 -0.14
CA LEU A 457 23.51 -3.37 0.42
C LEU A 457 22.48 -4.45 0.05
N ASP A 458 21.31 -4.11 -0.53
CA ASP A 458 20.22 -5.09 -0.80
C ASP A 458 20.09 -5.50 -2.28
N ASP A 459 20.80 -4.84 -3.21
CA ASP A 459 20.71 -5.14 -4.65
C ASP A 459 21.25 -6.52 -5.05
N LEU A 460 21.88 -7.27 -4.12
CA LEU A 460 22.29 -8.66 -4.33
C LEU A 460 21.14 -9.67 -4.17
N ALA A 461 20.04 -9.30 -3.52
CA ALA A 461 18.92 -10.23 -3.30
C ALA A 461 17.94 -10.27 -4.48
N ASP A 462 17.82 -9.19 -5.26
CA ASP A 462 16.92 -9.10 -6.42
C ASP A 462 17.56 -9.63 -7.72
N LEU A 463 18.85 -10.02 -7.70
CA LEU A 463 19.55 -10.65 -8.83
C LEU A 463 19.34 -12.17 -8.90
N ASP A 464 18.81 -12.81 -7.84
CA ASP A 464 18.64 -14.27 -7.77
C ASP A 464 17.25 -14.76 -8.25
N GLU A 465 16.34 -13.87 -8.71
CA GLU A 465 15.11 -14.26 -9.43
C GLU A 465 15.30 -14.32 -10.96
N GLU A 466 16.50 -14.04 -11.47
CA GLU A 466 16.90 -14.28 -12.86
C GLU A 466 17.64 -15.63 -12.96
N ASP A 467 16.90 -16.73 -12.90
CA ASP A 467 17.18 -17.99 -13.63
C ASP A 467 16.28 -19.11 -13.11
N GLY A 468 15.09 -19.23 -13.72
CA GLY A 468 14.18 -20.36 -13.55
C GLY A 468 13.21 -20.40 -14.72
N GLU A 469 13.51 -21.29 -15.67
CA GLU A 469 12.83 -21.53 -16.96
C GLU A 469 11.30 -21.38 -17.01
#